data_AF-F1L6Q8-F1
#
_entry.id   AF-F1L6Q8-F1
#
_cell.length_a   1.000
_cell.length_b   1.000
_cell.length_c   1.000
_cell.angle_alpha   90.00
_cell.angle_beta   90.00
_cell.angle_gamma   90.00
#
_symmetry.space_group_name_H-M   'P 1'
#
loop_
_entity.id
_entity.type
_entity.pdbx_description
1 polymer ?
#
loop_
_entity_poly.entity_id
_entity_poly.type
_entity_poly.pdbx_seq_one_letter_code
_entity_poly.pdbx_strand_id
1 'polypeptide(L)'
;MLDDDDSERYRRKFEQLALMFDEFTKLIPLTFLLGFYVSNVVSGWWRQFQSLPWPEDLLSVLCMVIPGRDERSQRRRHAIARYVNLTAALAWREISSKIRRRFPTIRHIVDSGLMTEKEFELLNKISSEVKSVRWMTPLHWVQQILADEIKENAPMASLTNQFVQELKQYRSALRKLFCHDWVCVPLVYTQVAALATYAYFGFCLLGRQFLDPEKKYKRYEVDFVVPIFTIVQFLFFVGWFKVDGEYCNPCATGGSRSHAAIRYG
;
A
#
# COMPACT_ATOMS: atom_id res chain seq x y z
N MET A 1 37.15 -18.40 -37.80
CA MET A 1 36.99 -19.76 -37.25
C MET A 1 37.81 -19.77 -35.98
N LEU A 2 37.20 -20.01 -34.82
CA LEU A 2 37.99 -20.30 -33.61
C LEU A 2 38.69 -21.63 -33.87
N ASP A 3 39.98 -21.74 -33.58
CA ASP A 3 40.66 -23.03 -33.62
C ASP A 3 39.97 -23.99 -32.64
N ASP A 4 39.77 -25.25 -33.03
CA ASP A 4 39.00 -26.24 -32.25
C ASP A 4 39.56 -26.41 -30.81
N ASP A 5 40.87 -26.25 -30.63
CA ASP A 5 41.57 -26.33 -29.34
C ASP A 5 41.16 -25.19 -28.38
N ASP A 6 40.92 -23.99 -28.90
CA ASP A 6 40.44 -22.86 -28.11
C ASP A 6 38.99 -23.07 -27.66
N SER A 7 38.15 -23.62 -28.54
CA SER A 7 36.74 -23.93 -28.23
C SER A 7 36.62 -24.91 -27.06
N GLU A 8 37.41 -25.99 -27.08
CA GLU A 8 37.38 -26.97 -25.99
C GLU A 8 37.92 -26.37 -24.68
N ARG A 9 38.93 -25.50 -24.76
CA ARG A 9 39.47 -24.78 -23.61
C ARG A 9 38.45 -23.84 -22.98
N TYR A 10 37.68 -23.08 -23.77
CA TYR A 10 36.61 -22.22 -23.27
C TYR A 10 35.47 -23.04 -22.65
N ARG A 11 35.10 -24.17 -23.26
CA ARG A 11 34.08 -25.09 -22.74
C ARG A 11 34.46 -25.64 -21.36
N ARG A 12 35.71 -26.09 -21.17
CA ARG A 12 36.21 -26.55 -19.86
C ARG A 12 36.18 -25.45 -18.79
N LYS A 13 36.52 -24.20 -19.15
CA LYS A 13 36.42 -23.05 -18.22
C LYS A 13 34.97 -22.77 -17.84
N PHE A 14 34.04 -22.87 -18.79
CA PHE A 14 32.61 -22.67 -18.54
C PHE A 14 32.04 -23.75 -17.61
N GLU A 15 32.37 -25.02 -17.82
CA GLU A 15 31.96 -26.13 -16.95
C GLU A 15 32.42 -25.93 -15.50
N GLN A 16 33.69 -25.52 -15.30
CA GLN A 16 34.21 -25.19 -13.97
C GLN A 16 33.45 -24.02 -13.32
N LEU A 17 33.14 -22.98 -14.10
CA LEU A 17 32.38 -21.83 -13.65
C LEU A 17 30.94 -22.20 -13.24
N ALA A 18 30.28 -23.05 -14.04
CA ALA A 18 28.93 -23.55 -13.76
C ALA A 18 28.89 -24.36 -12.45
N LEU A 19 29.83 -25.30 -12.27
CA LEU A 19 29.93 -26.09 -11.05
C LEU A 19 30.14 -25.20 -9.81
N MET A 20 31.02 -24.21 -9.92
CA MET A 20 31.26 -23.24 -8.85
C MET A 20 29.99 -22.43 -8.51
N PHE A 21 29.26 -21.95 -9.51
CA PHE A 21 28.02 -21.20 -9.27
C PHE A 21 26.88 -22.06 -8.70
N ASP A 22 26.77 -23.35 -9.05
CA ASP A 22 25.81 -24.25 -8.40
C ASP A 22 26.09 -24.42 -6.90
N GLU A 23 27.37 -24.44 -6.48
CA GLU A 23 27.72 -24.44 -5.05
C GLU A 23 27.31 -23.13 -4.35
N PHE A 24 27.56 -21.97 -4.97
CA PHE A 24 27.15 -20.69 -4.41
C PHE A 24 25.63 -20.56 -4.26
N THR A 25 24.83 -21.20 -5.13
CA THR A 25 23.37 -21.18 -5.00
C THR A 25 22.88 -21.82 -3.69
N LYS A 26 23.61 -22.80 -3.15
CA LYS A 26 23.26 -23.50 -1.90
C LYS A 26 23.54 -22.65 -0.66
N LEU A 27 24.41 -21.66 -0.77
CA LEU A 27 24.77 -20.76 0.33
C LEU A 27 23.74 -19.66 0.58
N ILE A 28 22.85 -19.37 -0.39
CA ILE A 28 21.85 -18.31 -0.27
C ILE A 28 20.55 -18.91 0.30
N PRO A 29 20.16 -18.60 1.55
CA PRO A 29 18.93 -19.12 2.15
C PRO A 29 17.71 -18.31 1.67
N LEU A 30 17.41 -18.39 0.38
CA LEU A 30 16.41 -17.54 -0.28
C LEU A 30 15.01 -17.70 0.34
N THR A 31 14.61 -18.93 0.68
CA THR A 31 13.32 -19.22 1.32
C THR A 31 13.15 -18.49 2.65
N PHE A 32 14.18 -18.48 3.49
CA PHE A 32 14.12 -17.81 4.80
C PHE A 32 14.03 -16.30 4.64
N LEU A 33 14.87 -15.74 3.76
CA LEU A 33 14.93 -14.30 3.51
C LEU A 33 13.62 -13.78 2.91
N LEU A 34 13.09 -14.46 1.89
CA LEU A 34 11.79 -14.12 1.29
C LEU A 34 10.64 -14.35 2.27
N GLY A 35 10.66 -15.42 3.05
CA GLY A 35 9.63 -15.70 4.05
C GLY A 35 9.51 -14.58 5.10
N PHE A 36 10.64 -14.13 5.66
CA PHE A 36 10.67 -13.00 6.58
C PHE A 36 10.22 -11.70 5.90
N TYR A 37 10.70 -11.44 4.68
CA TYR A 37 10.34 -10.26 3.92
C TYR A 37 8.83 -10.18 3.65
N VAL A 38 8.27 -11.23 3.02
CA VAL A 38 6.85 -11.27 2.63
C VAL A 38 5.94 -11.26 3.86
N SER A 39 6.32 -11.95 4.94
CA SER A 39 5.55 -11.92 6.21
C SER A 39 5.44 -10.49 6.78
N ASN A 40 6.54 -9.72 6.76
CA ASN A 40 6.54 -8.33 7.20
C ASN A 40 5.68 -7.44 6.31
N VAL A 41 5.77 -7.61 4.98
CA VAL A 41 4.96 -6.86 4.01
C VAL A 41 3.47 -7.14 4.22
N VAL A 42 3.08 -8.42 4.28
CA VAL A 42 1.68 -8.84 4.48
C VAL A 42 1.15 -8.33 5.82
N SER A 43 1.95 -8.40 6.88
CA SER A 43 1.59 -7.84 8.19
C SER A 43 1.38 -6.33 8.14
N GLY A 44 2.25 -5.61 7.42
CA GLY A 44 2.12 -4.17 7.22
C GLY A 44 0.86 -3.80 6.45
N TRP A 45 0.60 -4.50 5.35
CA TRP A 45 -0.62 -4.34 4.55
C TRP A 45 -1.89 -4.61 5.37
N TRP A 46 -1.90 -5.69 6.16
CA TRP A 46 -3.06 -6.04 6.98
C TRP A 46 -3.36 -4.96 8.03
N ARG A 47 -2.33 -4.38 8.66
CA ARG A 47 -2.50 -3.26 9.60
C ARG A 47 -3.07 -2.00 8.93
N GLN A 48 -2.70 -1.74 7.67
CA GLN A 48 -3.30 -0.65 6.89
C GLN A 48 -4.78 -0.92 6.62
N PHE A 49 -5.12 -2.14 6.21
CA PHE A 49 -6.51 -2.57 5.98
C PHE A 49 -7.37 -2.47 7.26
N GLN A 50 -6.83 -2.89 8.40
CA GLN A 50 -7.52 -2.78 9.69
C GLN A 50 -7.67 -1.33 10.19
N SER A 51 -6.90 -0.39 9.65
CA SER A 51 -6.98 1.03 10.00
C SER A 51 -7.98 1.79 9.14
N LEU A 52 -8.69 1.12 8.23
CA LEU A 52 -9.68 1.78 7.38
C LEU A 52 -10.89 2.24 8.21
N PRO A 53 -11.21 3.55 8.17
CA PRO A 53 -12.30 4.09 8.97
C PRO A 53 -13.65 3.83 8.28
N TRP A 54 -14.57 3.21 9.01
CA TRP A 54 -15.96 3.04 8.59
C TRP A 54 -16.83 4.12 9.26
N PRO A 55 -17.70 4.81 8.51
CA PRO A 55 -18.56 5.85 9.08
C PRO A 55 -19.76 5.29 9.86
N GLU A 56 -20.05 4.00 9.74
CA GLU A 56 -21.28 3.36 10.24
C GLU A 56 -21.47 3.53 11.75
N ASP A 57 -20.42 3.30 12.56
CA ASP A 57 -20.47 3.44 14.01
C ASP A 57 -20.80 4.89 14.43
N LEU A 58 -20.15 5.86 13.80
CA LEU A 58 -20.37 7.28 14.03
C LEU A 58 -21.80 7.70 13.64
N LEU A 59 -22.30 7.23 12.50
CA LEU A 59 -23.63 7.55 11.98
C LEU A 59 -24.75 6.86 12.78
N SER A 60 -24.49 5.69 13.36
CA SER A 60 -25.42 5.02 14.27
C SER A 60 -25.67 5.86 15.52
N VAL A 61 -24.60 6.37 16.15
CA VAL A 61 -24.71 7.23 17.34
C VAL A 61 -25.35 8.58 17.00
N LEU A 62 -25.09 9.13 15.80
CA LEU A 62 -25.69 10.38 15.34
C LEU A 62 -27.23 10.35 15.38
N CYS A 63 -27.84 9.24 15.00
CA CYS A 63 -29.30 9.08 15.03
C CYS A 63 -29.88 9.16 16.46
N MET A 64 -29.08 8.81 17.47
CA MET A 64 -29.46 8.90 18.89
C MET A 64 -29.24 10.31 19.45
N VAL A 65 -28.19 11.01 19.01
CA VAL A 65 -27.89 12.38 19.44
C VAL A 65 -28.89 13.39 18.86
N ILE A 66 -29.32 13.18 17.61
CA ILE A 66 -30.28 14.04 16.92
C ILE A 66 -31.52 13.20 16.54
N PRO A 67 -32.45 12.92 17.48
CA PRO A 67 -33.62 12.07 17.22
C PRO A 67 -34.76 12.79 16.47
N GLY A 68 -34.70 14.12 16.36
CA GLY A 68 -35.77 14.95 15.77
C GLY A 68 -36.17 14.53 14.36
N ARG A 69 -37.48 14.47 14.09
CA ARG A 69 -38.05 14.16 12.76
C ARG A 69 -38.36 15.42 11.94
N ASP A 70 -38.06 16.58 12.49
CA ASP A 70 -38.17 17.87 11.82
C ASP A 70 -37.15 18.00 10.70
N GLU A 71 -37.49 18.86 9.74
CA GLU A 71 -36.64 19.12 8.57
C GLU A 71 -35.25 19.63 8.97
N ARG A 72 -35.15 20.37 10.09
CA ARG A 72 -33.89 20.92 10.58
C ARG A 72 -32.98 19.83 11.12
N SER A 73 -33.46 18.95 12.00
CA SER A 73 -32.71 17.78 12.47
C SER A 73 -32.32 16.83 11.33
N GLN A 74 -33.21 16.63 10.35
CA GLN A 74 -32.89 15.83 9.16
C GLN A 74 -31.75 16.45 8.35
N ARG A 75 -31.80 17.77 8.09
CA ARG A 75 -30.73 18.50 7.40
C ARG A 75 -29.41 18.40 8.16
N ARG A 76 -29.42 18.51 9.50
CA ARG A 76 -28.22 18.33 10.34
C ARG A 76 -27.62 16.93 10.20
N ARG A 77 -28.44 15.87 10.28
CA ARG A 77 -27.96 14.49 10.10
C ARG A 77 -27.37 14.26 8.72
N HIS A 78 -28.04 14.72 7.66
CA HIS A 78 -27.53 14.60 6.29
C HIS A 78 -26.23 15.39 6.08
N ALA A 79 -26.13 16.61 6.64
CA ALA A 79 -24.92 17.41 6.57
C ALA A 79 -23.74 16.73 7.26
N ILE A 80 -23.93 16.18 8.47
CA ILE A 80 -22.90 15.44 9.19
C ILE A 80 -22.47 14.21 8.39
N ALA A 81 -23.41 13.41 7.87
CA ALA A 81 -23.10 12.24 7.06
C ALA A 81 -22.29 12.61 5.80
N ARG A 82 -22.68 13.69 5.12
CA ARG A 82 -21.93 14.22 3.96
C ARG A 82 -20.52 14.66 4.36
N TYR A 83 -20.34 15.37 5.48
CA TYR A 83 -19.02 15.83 5.93
C TYR A 83 -18.08 14.70 6.34
N VAL A 84 -18.61 13.63 6.95
CA VAL A 84 -17.82 12.42 7.25
C VAL A 84 -17.34 11.78 5.94
N ASN A 85 -18.24 11.61 4.96
CA ASN A 85 -17.88 11.06 3.65
C ASN A 85 -16.92 11.97 2.87
N LEU A 86 -17.08 13.29 2.98
CA LEU A 86 -16.19 14.27 2.37
C LEU A 86 -14.78 14.21 2.99
N THR A 87 -14.69 14.11 4.31
CA THR A 87 -13.41 13.90 5.03
C THR A 87 -12.70 12.68 4.48
N ALA A 88 -13.42 11.56 4.36
CA ALA A 88 -12.88 10.34 3.77
C ALA A 88 -12.38 10.62 2.36
N ALA A 89 -13.21 11.16 1.47
CA ALA A 89 -12.84 11.40 0.07
C ALA A 89 -11.59 12.28 -0.08
N LEU A 90 -11.46 13.33 0.74
CA LEU A 90 -10.28 14.20 0.77
C LEU A 90 -9.03 13.45 1.25
N ALA A 91 -9.12 12.71 2.36
CA ALA A 91 -8.00 11.94 2.89
C ALA A 91 -7.56 10.82 1.92
N TRP A 92 -8.52 10.07 1.40
CA TRP A 92 -8.29 9.01 0.43
C TRP A 92 -7.66 9.50 -0.87
N ARG A 93 -7.99 10.71 -1.33
CA ARG A 93 -7.36 11.33 -2.50
C ARG A 93 -5.88 11.68 -2.25
N GLU A 94 -5.53 12.05 -1.02
CA GLU A 94 -4.15 12.34 -0.62
C GLU A 94 -3.30 11.06 -0.51
N ILE A 95 -3.90 9.95 -0.11
CA ILE A 95 -3.17 8.68 0.10
C ILE A 95 -3.19 7.82 -1.18
N SER A 96 -4.36 7.63 -1.79
CA SER A 96 -4.54 6.75 -2.94
C SER A 96 -4.39 7.43 -4.29
N SER A 97 -3.44 6.94 -5.07
CA SER A 97 -3.24 7.33 -6.47
C SER A 97 -4.46 7.00 -7.35
N LYS A 98 -5.15 5.88 -7.08
CA LYS A 98 -6.36 5.46 -7.81
C LYS A 98 -7.49 6.48 -7.61
N ILE A 99 -7.69 6.90 -6.37
CA ILE A 99 -8.72 7.88 -6.01
C ILE A 99 -8.34 9.26 -6.54
N ARG A 100 -7.05 9.60 -6.54
CA ARG A 100 -6.57 10.84 -7.18
C ARG A 100 -6.78 10.87 -8.69
N ARG A 101 -6.66 9.74 -9.38
CA ARG A 101 -6.99 9.65 -10.82
C ARG A 101 -8.49 9.81 -11.07
N ARG A 102 -9.33 9.28 -10.16
CA ARG A 102 -10.79 9.46 -10.22
C ARG A 102 -11.22 10.89 -9.91
N PHE A 103 -10.55 11.56 -8.98
CA PHE A 103 -10.81 12.95 -8.58
C PHE A 103 -9.54 13.81 -8.72
N PRO A 104 -9.15 14.21 -9.95
CA PRO A 104 -7.91 14.95 -10.18
C PRO A 104 -7.88 16.31 -9.49
N THR A 105 -9.00 17.03 -9.47
CA THR A 105 -9.15 18.32 -8.80
C THR A 105 -10.23 18.25 -7.73
N ILE A 106 -10.18 19.16 -6.75
CA ILE A 106 -11.23 19.25 -5.70
C ILE A 106 -12.60 19.59 -6.33
N ARG A 107 -12.64 20.27 -7.47
CA ARG A 107 -13.88 20.50 -8.22
C ARG A 107 -14.62 19.20 -8.58
N HIS A 108 -13.91 18.12 -8.92
CA HIS A 108 -14.55 16.83 -9.19
C HIS A 108 -15.25 16.26 -7.93
N ILE A 109 -14.82 16.65 -6.72
CA ILE A 109 -15.49 16.28 -5.47
C ILE A 109 -16.79 17.09 -5.31
N VAL A 110 -16.79 18.37 -5.70
CA VAL A 110 -17.99 19.21 -5.78
C VAL A 110 -18.98 18.63 -6.79
N ASP A 111 -18.51 18.30 -8.00
CA ASP A 111 -19.32 17.74 -9.08
C ASP A 111 -19.96 16.40 -8.69
N SER A 112 -19.31 15.62 -7.82
CA SER A 112 -19.86 14.38 -7.28
C SER A 112 -20.92 14.55 -6.19
N GLY A 113 -21.23 15.80 -5.80
CA GLY A 113 -22.24 16.12 -4.78
C GLY A 113 -21.77 15.94 -3.33
N LEU A 114 -20.50 15.61 -3.10
CA LEU A 114 -19.93 15.49 -1.75
C LEU A 114 -19.66 16.83 -1.08
N MET A 115 -19.59 17.91 -1.86
CA MET A 115 -19.33 19.27 -1.40
C MET A 115 -20.17 20.25 -2.21
N THR A 116 -20.68 21.29 -1.57
CA THR A 116 -21.37 22.41 -2.24
C THR A 116 -20.38 23.50 -2.66
N GLU A 117 -20.77 24.36 -3.60
CA GLU A 117 -19.90 25.46 -4.07
C GLU A 117 -19.48 26.41 -2.93
N LYS A 118 -20.40 26.70 -2.01
CA LYS A 118 -20.12 27.54 -0.84
C LYS A 118 -19.10 26.90 0.10
N GLU A 119 -19.21 25.59 0.32
CA GLU A 119 -18.25 24.83 1.13
C GLU A 119 -16.88 24.75 0.45
N PHE A 120 -16.85 24.69 -0.89
CA PHE A 120 -15.62 24.72 -1.67
C PHE A 120 -14.88 26.05 -1.53
N GLU A 121 -15.58 27.18 -1.64
CA GLU A 121 -15.01 28.51 -1.39
C GLU A 121 -14.45 28.63 0.03
N LEU A 122 -15.21 28.19 1.03
CA LEU A 122 -14.78 28.20 2.43
C LEU A 122 -13.54 27.31 2.64
N LEU A 123 -13.52 26.11 2.06
CA LEU A 123 -12.39 25.20 2.14
C LEU A 123 -11.14 25.80 1.49
N ASN A 124 -11.27 26.47 0.35
CA ASN A 124 -10.14 27.11 -0.33
C ASN A 124 -9.57 28.25 0.52
N LYS A 125 -10.42 29.06 1.15
CA LYS A 125 -9.99 30.13 2.06
C LYS A 125 -9.19 29.57 3.25
N ILE A 126 -9.72 28.54 3.92
CA ILE A 126 -9.02 27.88 5.05
C ILE A 126 -7.71 27.25 4.57
N SER A 127 -7.73 26.63 3.39
CA SER A 127 -6.55 26.01 2.83
C SER A 127 -5.46 26.99 2.42
N SER A 128 -5.78 28.23 2.06
CA SER A 128 -4.74 29.22 1.74
C SER A 128 -3.90 29.57 2.97
N GLU A 129 -4.50 29.49 4.15
CA GLU A 129 -3.84 29.76 5.43
C GLU A 129 -3.07 28.52 5.94
N VAL A 130 -3.66 27.32 5.81
CA VAL A 130 -3.04 26.07 6.29
C VAL A 130 -3.17 24.95 5.25
N LYS A 131 -2.08 24.68 4.50
CA LYS A 131 -2.07 23.70 3.40
C LYS A 131 -2.27 22.24 3.83
N SER A 132 -1.83 21.85 5.02
CA SER A 132 -1.75 20.44 5.47
C SER A 132 -3.01 19.89 6.15
N VAL A 133 -4.06 20.69 6.32
CA VAL A 133 -5.21 20.37 7.19
C VAL A 133 -6.53 20.24 6.42
N ARG A 134 -6.50 20.28 5.08
CA ARG A 134 -7.69 20.24 4.20
C ARG A 134 -8.67 19.12 4.55
N TRP A 135 -8.17 17.92 4.80
CA TRP A 135 -9.02 16.76 5.10
C TRP A 135 -9.67 16.86 6.49
N MET A 136 -9.11 17.61 7.44
CA MET A 136 -9.66 17.76 8.79
C MET A 136 -10.78 18.79 8.86
N THR A 137 -10.84 19.73 7.91
CA THR A 137 -11.80 20.84 7.92
C THR A 137 -13.26 20.38 8.02
N PRO A 138 -13.74 19.37 7.27
CA PRO A 138 -15.13 18.93 7.40
C PRO A 138 -15.44 18.29 8.76
N LEU A 139 -14.46 17.67 9.44
CA LEU A 139 -14.65 17.18 10.81
C LEU A 139 -14.85 18.33 11.81
N HIS A 140 -14.20 19.48 11.60
CA HIS A 140 -14.46 20.67 12.43
C HIS A 140 -15.88 21.22 12.17
N TRP A 141 -16.39 21.18 10.93
CA TRP A 141 -17.78 21.56 10.66
C TRP A 141 -18.79 20.62 11.34
N VAL A 142 -18.49 19.31 11.42
CA VAL A 142 -19.30 18.37 12.23
C VAL A 142 -19.33 18.78 13.70
N GLN A 143 -18.17 19.16 14.27
CA GLN A 143 -18.11 19.63 15.66
C GLN A 143 -18.90 20.91 15.89
N GLN A 144 -18.91 21.83 14.93
CA GLN A 144 -19.72 23.05 14.99
C GLN A 144 -21.22 22.75 14.98
N ILE A 145 -21.69 21.87 14.08
CA ILE A 145 -23.10 21.45 14.05
C ILE A 145 -23.50 20.78 15.38
N LEU A 146 -22.62 19.95 15.93
CA LEU A 146 -22.86 19.31 17.22
C LEU A 146 -22.93 20.34 18.36
N ALA A 147 -22.06 21.35 18.38
CA ALA A 147 -22.09 22.41 19.38
C ALA A 147 -23.41 23.21 19.33
N ASP A 148 -23.90 23.51 18.13
CA ASP A 148 -25.19 24.17 17.93
C ASP A 148 -26.35 23.29 18.43
N GLU A 149 -26.31 21.98 18.17
CA GLU A 149 -27.30 21.02 18.67
C GLU A 149 -27.31 20.95 20.21
N ILE A 150 -26.12 20.96 20.83
CA ILE A 150 -25.99 20.97 22.30
C ILE A 150 -26.62 22.22 22.90
N LYS A 151 -26.39 23.37 22.27
CA LYS A 151 -26.90 24.66 22.75
C LYS A 151 -28.42 24.76 22.64
N GLU A 152 -29.01 24.19 21.59
CA GLU A 152 -30.43 24.35 21.29
C GLU A 152 -31.31 23.28 21.92
N ASN A 153 -30.89 22.02 21.88
CA ASN A 153 -31.72 20.87 22.24
C ASN A 153 -31.23 20.15 23.49
N ALA A 154 -30.05 20.51 24.02
CA ALA A 154 -29.44 19.90 25.21
C ALA A 154 -29.58 18.37 25.24
N PRO A 155 -29.08 17.65 24.20
CA PRO A 155 -29.16 16.20 24.13
C PRO A 155 -28.38 15.58 25.29
N MET A 156 -28.74 14.33 25.62
CA MET A 156 -28.16 13.62 26.75
C MET A 156 -26.62 13.60 26.67
N ALA A 157 -25.96 14.06 27.74
CA ALA A 157 -24.50 14.22 27.76
C ALA A 157 -23.73 12.91 27.48
N SER A 158 -24.28 11.76 27.88
CA SER A 158 -23.68 10.45 27.59
C SER A 158 -23.62 10.16 26.08
N LEU A 159 -24.70 10.42 25.33
CA LEU A 159 -24.77 10.22 23.89
C LEU A 159 -23.83 11.18 23.15
N THR A 160 -23.80 12.43 23.58
CA THR A 160 -22.88 13.44 23.04
C THR A 160 -21.42 13.04 23.26
N ASN A 161 -21.06 12.59 24.46
CA ASN A 161 -19.72 12.11 24.77
C ASN A 161 -19.35 10.89 23.92
N GLN A 162 -20.28 9.95 23.73
CA GLN A 162 -20.09 8.78 22.87
C GLN A 162 -19.84 9.20 21.41
N PHE A 163 -20.64 10.13 20.87
CA PHE A 163 -20.45 10.63 19.51
C PHE A 163 -19.09 11.32 19.33
N VAL A 164 -18.66 12.14 20.29
CA VAL A 164 -17.34 12.79 20.25
C VAL A 164 -16.21 11.76 20.34
N GLN A 165 -16.39 10.67 21.10
CA GLN A 165 -15.44 9.57 21.12
C GLN A 165 -15.36 8.86 19.76
N GLU A 166 -16.49 8.52 19.14
CA GLU A 166 -16.50 7.91 17.81
C GLU A 166 -15.86 8.83 16.75
N LEU A 167 -16.14 10.14 16.82
CA LEU A 167 -15.51 11.12 15.92
C LEU A 167 -13.99 11.18 16.10
N LYS A 168 -13.51 11.10 17.35
CA LYS A 168 -12.07 11.02 17.67
C LYS A 168 -11.46 9.72 17.14
N GLN A 169 -12.14 8.60 17.27
CA GLN A 169 -11.69 7.30 16.76
C GLN A 169 -11.57 7.35 15.22
N TYR A 170 -12.59 7.86 14.54
CA TYR A 170 -12.62 8.06 13.08
C TYR A 170 -11.44 8.92 12.61
N ARG A 171 -11.20 10.06 13.26
CA ARG A 171 -10.03 10.93 12.97
C ARG A 171 -8.71 10.23 13.22
N SER A 172 -8.62 9.43 14.29
CA SER A 172 -7.40 8.69 14.64
C SER A 172 -7.07 7.61 13.61
N ALA A 173 -8.09 6.90 13.10
CA ALA A 173 -7.95 5.91 12.03
C ALA A 173 -7.45 6.55 10.72
N LEU A 174 -8.03 7.68 10.30
CA LEU A 174 -7.51 8.46 9.15
C LEU A 174 -6.05 8.87 9.35
N ARG A 175 -5.70 9.37 10.54
CA ARG A 175 -4.31 9.74 10.85
C ARG A 175 -3.35 8.55 10.80
N LYS A 176 -3.76 7.37 11.28
CA LYS A 176 -2.95 6.14 11.16
C LYS A 176 -2.71 5.80 9.69
N LEU A 177 -3.72 5.96 8.84
CA LEU A 177 -3.58 5.73 7.39
C LEU A 177 -2.56 6.69 6.76
N PHE A 178 -2.56 7.96 7.14
CA PHE A 178 -1.52 8.92 6.74
C PHE A 178 -0.13 8.52 7.24
N CYS A 179 -0.01 8.04 8.49
CA CYS A 179 1.26 7.55 9.01
C CYS A 179 1.77 6.33 8.23
N HIS A 180 0.89 5.45 7.78
CA HIS A 180 1.25 4.30 6.94
C HIS A 180 1.68 4.70 5.53
N ASP A 181 1.08 5.74 4.94
CA ASP A 181 1.53 6.29 3.65
C ASP A 181 2.89 6.99 3.80
N TRP A 182 3.10 7.71 4.91
CA TRP A 182 4.33 8.43 5.17
C TRP A 182 5.49 7.49 5.50
N VAL A 183 5.27 6.48 6.35
CA VAL A 183 6.26 5.49 6.77
C VAL A 183 6.04 4.19 6.01
N CYS A 184 6.60 4.13 4.80
CA CYS A 184 6.62 2.91 4.00
C CYS A 184 7.58 1.85 4.59
N VAL A 185 7.43 0.60 4.14
CA VAL A 185 8.41 -0.48 4.43
C VAL A 185 9.82 0.03 4.09
N PRO A 186 10.80 -0.09 5.01
CA PRO A 186 12.16 0.39 4.77
C PRO A 186 12.71 -0.11 3.43
N LEU A 187 13.17 0.83 2.60
CA LEU A 187 13.65 0.54 1.25
C LEU A 187 14.72 -0.57 1.25
N VAL A 188 15.57 -0.57 2.27
CA VAL A 188 16.63 -1.56 2.46
C VAL A 188 16.08 -2.99 2.49
N TYR A 189 14.94 -3.26 3.11
CA TYR A 189 14.36 -4.61 3.12
C TYR A 189 13.97 -5.07 1.71
N THR A 190 13.35 -4.17 0.94
CA THR A 190 12.98 -4.45 -0.44
C THR A 190 14.21 -4.67 -1.33
N GLN A 191 15.28 -3.89 -1.11
CA GLN A 191 16.53 -3.97 -1.86
C GLN A 191 17.28 -5.27 -1.55
N VAL A 192 17.39 -5.65 -0.28
CA VAL A 192 18.06 -6.89 0.14
C VAL A 192 17.32 -8.10 -0.42
N ALA A 193 15.98 -8.12 -0.36
CA ALA A 193 15.18 -9.19 -0.95
C ALA A 193 15.32 -9.26 -2.48
N ALA A 194 15.33 -8.11 -3.16
CA ALA A 194 15.55 -8.05 -4.60
C ALA A 194 16.94 -8.56 -4.99
N LEU A 195 17.98 -8.07 -4.33
CA LEU A 195 19.37 -8.46 -4.58
C LEU A 195 19.57 -9.96 -4.33
N ALA A 196 19.08 -10.49 -3.22
CA ALA A 196 19.19 -11.92 -2.92
C ALA A 196 18.48 -12.78 -3.98
N THR A 197 17.27 -12.38 -4.40
CA THR A 197 16.50 -13.11 -5.43
C THR A 197 17.20 -13.06 -6.79
N TYR A 198 17.64 -11.88 -7.23
CA TYR A 198 18.31 -11.72 -8.51
C TYR A 198 19.70 -12.34 -8.54
N ALA A 199 20.48 -12.24 -7.46
CA ALA A 199 21.78 -12.91 -7.36
C ALA A 199 21.62 -14.43 -7.39
N TYR A 200 20.65 -14.98 -6.65
CA TYR A 200 20.36 -16.41 -6.67
C TYR A 200 20.06 -16.91 -8.09
N PHE A 201 19.18 -16.23 -8.83
CA PHE A 201 18.85 -16.63 -10.20
C PHE A 201 19.96 -16.30 -11.20
N GLY A 202 20.77 -15.28 -10.97
CA GLY A 202 21.99 -15.00 -11.73
C GLY A 202 22.98 -16.16 -11.65
N PHE A 203 23.19 -16.71 -10.45
CA PHE A 203 24.00 -17.91 -10.27
C PHE A 203 23.33 -19.16 -10.83
N CYS A 204 22.00 -19.32 -10.68
CA CYS A 204 21.28 -20.46 -11.27
C CYS A 204 21.35 -20.47 -12.80
N LEU A 205 21.37 -19.30 -13.45
CA LEU A 205 21.44 -19.18 -14.90
C LEU A 205 22.72 -19.81 -15.46
N LEU A 206 23.83 -19.68 -14.74
CA LEU A 206 25.12 -20.23 -15.13
C LEU A 206 25.35 -21.63 -14.53
N GLY A 207 24.94 -21.84 -13.28
CA GLY A 207 25.20 -23.06 -12.54
C GLY A 207 24.29 -24.24 -12.87
N ARG A 208 23.07 -24.00 -13.39
CA ARG A 208 22.13 -25.08 -13.76
C ARG A 208 22.03 -25.33 -15.26
N GLN A 209 23.07 -24.97 -15.99
CA GLN A 209 23.22 -25.36 -17.40
C GLN A 209 23.51 -26.86 -17.47
N PHE A 210 22.94 -27.54 -18.47
CA PHE A 210 23.27 -28.93 -18.72
C PHE A 210 24.70 -29.00 -19.28
N LEU A 211 25.55 -29.77 -18.60
CA LEU A 211 26.95 -29.98 -18.99
C LEU A 211 27.07 -31.25 -19.82
N ASP A 212 28.20 -31.41 -20.50
CA ASP A 212 28.49 -32.57 -21.33
C ASP A 212 28.40 -33.89 -20.50
N PRO A 213 27.43 -34.78 -20.79
CA PRO A 213 27.25 -36.03 -20.05
C PRO A 213 28.47 -36.96 -20.14
N GLU A 214 29.25 -36.87 -21.22
CA GLU A 214 30.43 -37.72 -21.43
C GLU A 214 31.51 -37.47 -20.38
N LYS A 215 31.56 -36.25 -19.82
CA LYS A 215 32.50 -35.86 -18.76
C LYS A 215 32.14 -36.38 -17.37
N LYS A 216 30.94 -36.97 -17.21
CA LYS A 216 30.47 -37.65 -15.98
C LYS A 216 30.62 -36.80 -14.71
N TYR A 217 30.28 -35.52 -14.79
CA TYR A 217 30.21 -34.66 -13.61
C TYR A 217 29.09 -35.14 -12.67
N LYS A 218 29.37 -35.15 -11.36
CA LYS A 218 28.42 -35.61 -10.33
C LYS A 218 27.13 -34.79 -10.39
N ARG A 219 25.98 -35.44 -10.59
CA ARG A 219 24.63 -34.85 -10.74
C ARG A 219 24.31 -34.21 -12.12
N TYR A 220 25.18 -34.37 -13.12
CA TYR A 220 24.97 -33.88 -14.49
C TYR A 220 25.02 -35.04 -15.50
N GLU A 221 24.24 -36.09 -15.25
CA GLU A 221 24.25 -37.33 -16.05
C GLU A 221 23.25 -37.29 -17.22
N VAL A 222 22.29 -36.35 -17.19
CA VAL A 222 21.19 -36.28 -18.15
C VAL A 222 21.02 -34.84 -18.64
N ASP A 223 20.94 -34.67 -19.95
CA ASP A 223 20.60 -33.40 -20.60
C ASP A 223 19.12 -33.43 -21.04
N PHE A 224 18.29 -32.64 -20.34
CA PHE A 224 16.87 -32.51 -20.68
C PHE A 224 16.60 -31.38 -21.68
N VAL A 225 17.63 -30.65 -22.13
CA VAL A 225 17.61 -29.45 -22.99
C VAL A 225 16.87 -28.25 -22.35
N VAL A 226 15.75 -28.49 -21.67
CA VAL A 226 14.94 -27.49 -20.96
C VAL A 226 15.00 -27.74 -19.44
N PRO A 227 15.46 -26.78 -18.64
CA PRO A 227 15.56 -26.94 -17.19
C PRO A 227 14.21 -26.69 -16.49
N ILE A 228 13.25 -27.60 -16.65
CA ILE A 228 11.86 -27.46 -16.16
C ILE A 228 11.83 -27.16 -14.65
N PHE A 229 12.59 -27.87 -13.83
CA PHE A 229 12.62 -27.65 -12.38
C PHE A 229 13.17 -26.26 -12.01
N THR A 230 14.17 -25.76 -12.74
CA THR A 230 14.69 -24.40 -12.53
C THR A 230 13.66 -23.34 -12.91
N ILE A 231 12.87 -23.57 -13.98
CA ILE A 231 11.76 -22.69 -14.37
C ILE A 231 10.68 -22.66 -13.28
N VAL A 232 10.29 -23.82 -12.75
CA VAL A 232 9.30 -23.89 -11.66
C VAL A 232 9.80 -23.17 -10.41
N GLN A 233 11.07 -23.37 -10.02
CA GLN A 233 11.68 -22.64 -8.91
C GLN A 233 11.71 -21.13 -9.16
N PHE A 234 12.01 -20.71 -10.39
CA PHE A 234 11.95 -19.31 -10.79
C PHE A 234 10.56 -18.72 -10.62
N LEU A 235 9.53 -19.39 -11.17
CA LEU A 235 8.14 -18.96 -11.03
C LEU A 235 7.72 -18.87 -9.55
N PHE A 236 8.12 -19.84 -8.73
CA PHE A 236 7.82 -19.85 -7.31
C PHE A 236 8.47 -18.68 -6.56
N PHE A 237 9.79 -18.53 -6.61
CA PHE A 237 10.49 -17.51 -5.82
C PHE A 237 10.30 -16.09 -6.38
N VAL A 238 10.32 -15.92 -7.70
CA VAL A 238 10.04 -14.60 -8.30
C VAL A 238 8.57 -14.24 -8.16
N GLY A 239 7.66 -15.21 -8.28
CA GLY A 239 6.25 -15.02 -7.95
C GLY A 239 6.08 -14.57 -6.50
N TRP A 240 6.69 -15.28 -5.57
CA TRP A 240 6.64 -14.97 -4.14
C TRP A 240 7.25 -13.61 -3.79
N PHE A 241 8.36 -13.22 -4.44
CA PHE A 241 8.93 -11.87 -4.32
C PHE A 241 8.00 -10.80 -4.93
N LYS A 242 7.37 -11.09 -6.07
CA LYS A 242 6.47 -10.14 -6.76
C LYS A 242 5.15 -9.90 -6.04
N VAL A 243 4.67 -10.84 -5.22
CA VAL A 243 3.51 -10.66 -4.33
C VAL A 243 3.62 -9.32 -3.59
N ASP A 244 4.79 -8.98 -3.05
CA ASP A 244 5.02 -7.72 -2.35
C ASP A 244 4.72 -6.47 -3.20
N GLY A 245 4.99 -6.49 -4.50
CA GLY A 245 4.76 -5.32 -5.37
C GLY A 245 3.33 -4.78 -5.32
N GLU A 246 2.35 -5.66 -5.06
CA GLU A 246 0.93 -5.32 -4.92
C GLU A 246 0.54 -4.93 -3.49
N TYR A 247 1.17 -5.54 -2.48
CA TYR A 247 0.81 -5.35 -1.06
C TYR A 247 1.58 -4.22 -0.37
N CYS A 248 2.77 -3.84 -0.84
CA CYS A 248 3.62 -2.82 -0.21
C CYS A 248 2.96 -1.43 -0.17
N ASN A 249 2.15 -1.09 -1.18
CA ASN A 249 1.30 0.10 -1.15
C ASN A 249 -0.03 -0.18 -1.88
N PRO A 250 -1.07 -0.67 -1.18
CA PRO A 250 -2.34 -1.03 -1.79
C PRO A 250 -3.07 0.18 -2.43
N CYS A 251 -2.68 1.39 -2.03
CA CYS A 251 -3.24 2.66 -2.47
C CYS A 251 -2.47 3.26 -3.68
N ALA A 252 -1.25 2.81 -3.95
CA ALA A 252 -0.48 3.19 -5.13
C ALA A 252 -0.67 2.19 -6.27
N THR A 253 -0.87 2.67 -7.49
CA THR A 253 -0.65 1.84 -8.69
C THR A 253 0.84 1.58 -8.81
N GLY A 254 1.24 0.34 -9.11
CA GLY A 254 2.62 -0.20 -9.07
C GLY A 254 3.73 0.52 -9.86
N GLY A 255 3.47 1.71 -10.42
CA GLY A 255 4.44 2.60 -11.07
C GLY A 255 4.76 3.90 -10.30
N SER A 256 4.17 4.15 -9.12
CA SER A 256 4.34 5.44 -8.40
C SER A 256 5.22 5.34 -7.14
N ARG A 257 6.29 4.52 -7.18
CA ARG A 257 7.26 4.38 -6.08
C ARG A 257 8.09 5.65 -5.81
N SER A 258 8.09 6.63 -6.71
CA SER A 258 8.96 7.82 -6.64
C SER A 258 8.33 9.06 -5.97
N HIS A 259 7.03 9.04 -5.65
CA HIS A 259 6.31 10.26 -5.24
C HIS A 259 6.06 10.40 -3.74
N ALA A 260 6.36 9.40 -2.92
CA ALA A 260 6.21 9.52 -1.46
C ALA A 260 7.28 10.46 -0.86
N ALA A 261 8.52 10.42 -1.38
CA ALA A 261 9.63 11.26 -0.89
C ALA A 261 9.52 12.74 -1.30
N ILE A 262 8.83 13.04 -2.41
CA ILE A 262 8.73 14.42 -2.96
C ILE A 262 7.52 15.19 -2.39
N ARG A 263 6.58 14.52 -1.70
CA ARG A 263 5.35 15.17 -1.22
C ARG A 263 5.50 16.03 0.03
N TYR A 264 6.63 15.93 0.74
CA TYR A 264 6.86 16.61 2.02
C TYR A 264 8.14 17.47 2.04
N GLY A 265 8.72 17.75 0.87
CA GLY A 265 9.83 18.70 0.69
C GLY A 265 9.35 20.05 0.17
#